data_AF-A0A945DY80-F1
#
_entry.id   AF-A0A945DY80-F1
#
_cell.length_a   1.000
_cell.length_b   1.000
_cell.length_c   1.000
_cell.angle_alpha   90.00
_cell.angle_beta   90.00
_cell.angle_gamma   90.00
#
_symmetry.space_group_name_H-M   'P 1'
#
loop_
_entity.id
_entity.type
_entity.pdbx_description
1 polymer ?
#
loop_
_entity_poly.entity_id
_entity_poly.type
_entity_poly.pdbx_seq_one_letter_code
_entity_poly.pdbx_strand_id
1 'polypeptide(L)'
;MINQNNAKNIRPPAVASMFYPVGAAELRKAVQNYLSNAGTEEDVSQFKKEEFAELRTLIVPHAGYIYSGKIAASAYRLLEQNKNQFKRVLLLGPAHRVLLEGAAFPEMDAFETPLGEITLDKELIEKILAEFSWISVSDKAHAEEHCLEVQLPFLQETLGEFKLLPLVVGDAKTELLAALIQQFSKDHETLIVISTDLSHFHDYETAREIDGRTANAIELLEQNRISTEDACGAYPLRGALLAASQNQWKVHRLGLCNSGDTAGDRGRVVGYGAWAMTA
;
A
#
# COMPACT_ATOMS: atom_id res chain seq x y z
N MET A 1 25.25 -20.63 29.69
CA MET A 1 24.99 -19.51 28.77
C MET A 1 25.08 -20.07 27.36
N ILE A 2 23.95 -20.41 26.77
CA ILE A 2 23.89 -20.88 25.38
C ILE A 2 23.69 -19.63 24.54
N ASN A 3 24.71 -19.24 23.77
CA ASN A 3 24.56 -18.28 22.69
C ASN A 3 23.59 -18.89 21.67
N GLN A 4 22.30 -18.57 21.78
CA GLN A 4 21.39 -18.70 20.65
C GLN A 4 21.72 -17.56 19.70
N ASN A 5 22.58 -17.86 18.71
CA ASN A 5 22.51 -17.16 17.43
C ASN A 5 21.14 -17.49 16.85
N ASN A 6 20.09 -16.75 17.23
CA ASN A 6 18.82 -16.81 16.53
C ASN A 6 19.09 -16.22 15.15
N ALA A 7 19.20 -17.11 14.15
CA ALA A 7 19.18 -16.69 12.76
C ALA A 7 17.88 -15.92 12.54
N LYS A 8 17.99 -14.72 11.95
CA LYS A 8 16.85 -13.87 11.62
C LYS A 8 15.92 -14.62 10.65
N ASN A 9 14.63 -14.72 10.97
CA ASN A 9 13.63 -15.31 10.07
C ASN A 9 13.19 -14.26 9.06
N ILE A 10 13.53 -14.47 7.79
CA ILE A 10 13.33 -13.48 6.72
C ILE A 10 12.33 -14.02 5.70
N ARG A 11 11.31 -13.22 5.35
CA ARG A 11 10.43 -13.51 4.21
C ARG A 11 11.15 -13.14 2.91
N PRO A 12 11.48 -14.10 2.04
CA PRO A 12 12.08 -13.81 0.74
C PRO A 12 11.07 -13.13 -0.20
N PRO A 13 11.54 -12.47 -1.29
CA PRO A 13 10.65 -11.98 -2.32
C PRO A 13 9.97 -13.14 -3.06
N ALA A 14 8.65 -13.11 -3.19
CA ALA A 14 7.85 -14.13 -3.86
C ALA A 14 7.59 -13.81 -5.34
N VAL A 15 7.65 -12.53 -5.73
CA VAL A 15 7.26 -12.08 -7.08
C VAL A 15 8.32 -11.29 -7.85
N ALA A 16 9.55 -11.26 -7.34
CA ALA A 16 10.70 -10.78 -8.11
C ALA A 16 10.81 -11.54 -9.44
N SER A 17 11.23 -10.84 -10.51
CA SER A 17 11.20 -11.24 -11.93
C SER A 17 9.82 -11.29 -12.61
N MET A 18 8.73 -11.42 -11.85
CA MET A 18 7.37 -11.43 -12.40
C MET A 18 6.72 -10.04 -12.36
N PHE A 19 6.81 -9.36 -11.22
CA PHE A 19 6.18 -8.07 -11.00
C PHE A 19 7.17 -6.91 -11.10
N TYR A 20 8.45 -7.16 -10.81
CA TYR A 20 9.53 -6.18 -10.84
C TYR A 20 10.89 -6.88 -11.08
N PRO A 21 11.95 -6.17 -11.51
CA PRO A 21 13.26 -6.78 -11.78
C PRO A 21 13.90 -7.45 -10.55
N VAL A 22 14.53 -8.61 -10.73
CA VAL A 22 15.21 -9.35 -9.65
C VAL A 22 16.59 -8.79 -9.30
N GLY A 23 17.26 -8.09 -10.22
CA GLY A 23 18.58 -7.50 -9.99
C GLY A 23 18.48 -6.17 -9.24
N ALA A 24 19.24 -6.01 -8.14
CA ALA A 24 19.22 -4.80 -7.30
C ALA A 24 19.41 -3.49 -8.09
N ALA A 25 20.40 -3.45 -9.00
CA ALA A 25 20.69 -2.27 -9.82
C ALA A 25 19.58 -1.97 -10.84
N GLU A 26 19.01 -3.00 -11.45
CA GLU A 26 17.91 -2.87 -12.41
C GLU A 26 16.62 -2.43 -11.72
N LEU A 27 16.31 -3.00 -10.56
CA LEU A 27 15.16 -2.64 -9.75
C LEU A 27 15.25 -1.18 -9.29
N ARG A 28 16.40 -0.77 -8.74
CA ARG A 28 16.65 0.62 -8.36
C ARG A 28 16.44 1.57 -9.53
N LYS A 29 17.05 1.26 -10.68
CA LYS A 29 16.89 2.08 -11.90
C LYS A 29 15.44 2.14 -12.36
N ALA A 30 14.70 1.03 -12.31
CA ALA A 30 13.29 0.98 -12.68
C ALA A 30 12.45 1.87 -11.75
N VAL A 31 12.58 1.71 -10.43
CA VAL A 31 11.87 2.50 -9.42
C VAL A 31 12.18 3.99 -9.57
N GLN A 32 13.47 4.36 -9.66
CA GLN A 32 13.89 5.76 -9.84
C GLN A 32 13.37 6.37 -11.15
N ASN A 33 13.31 5.57 -12.22
CA ASN A 33 12.71 6.02 -13.47
C ASN A 33 11.21 6.29 -13.33
N TYR A 34 10.46 5.44 -12.60
CA TYR A 34 9.06 5.75 -12.32
C TYR A 34 8.92 7.00 -11.44
N LEU A 35 9.67 7.11 -10.34
CA LEU A 35 9.63 8.26 -9.44
C LEU A 35 9.94 9.59 -10.15
N SER A 36 10.95 9.60 -11.02
CA SER A 36 11.35 10.80 -11.77
C SER A 36 10.34 11.23 -12.84
N ASN A 37 9.49 10.31 -13.32
CA ASN A 37 8.55 10.54 -14.43
C ASN A 37 7.07 10.42 -14.02
N ALA A 38 6.77 10.23 -12.73
CA ALA A 38 5.41 10.05 -12.23
C ALA A 38 4.82 11.37 -11.75
N GLY A 39 3.53 11.59 -12.00
CA GLY A 39 2.86 12.88 -11.77
C GLY A 39 3.31 13.97 -12.73
N THR A 40 2.46 14.96 -12.97
CA THR A 40 2.87 16.21 -13.62
C THR A 40 3.49 17.15 -12.59
N GLU A 41 4.33 18.11 -13.01
CA GLU A 41 4.77 19.19 -12.10
C GLU A 41 3.56 19.93 -11.50
N GLU A 42 2.45 19.99 -12.25
CA GLU A 42 1.18 20.55 -11.78
C GLU A 42 0.60 19.78 -10.58
N ASP A 43 0.61 18.45 -10.57
CA ASP A 43 0.05 17.65 -9.46
C ASP A 43 0.83 17.85 -8.15
N VAL A 44 2.17 17.91 -8.21
CA VAL A 44 3.01 18.15 -7.03
C VAL A 44 2.97 19.61 -6.60
N SER A 45 2.84 20.56 -7.54
CA SER A 45 2.71 21.98 -7.23
C SER A 45 1.42 22.35 -6.49
N GLN A 46 0.42 21.46 -6.50
CA GLN A 46 -0.82 21.62 -5.73
C GLN A 46 -0.64 21.30 -4.24
N PHE A 47 0.32 20.44 -3.87
CA PHE A 47 0.63 20.19 -2.47
C PHE A 47 1.40 21.38 -1.89
N LYS A 48 0.81 22.03 -0.90
CA LYS A 48 1.52 23.05 -0.11
C LYS A 48 2.55 22.38 0.79
N LYS A 49 3.58 23.12 1.18
CA LYS A 49 4.64 22.62 2.08
C LYS A 49 4.08 22.03 3.37
N GLU A 50 3.03 22.63 3.90
CA GLU A 50 2.34 22.18 5.11
C GLU A 50 1.62 20.85 4.89
N GLU A 51 1.06 20.61 3.69
CA GLU A 51 0.34 19.37 3.37
C GLU A 51 1.27 18.16 3.28
N PHE A 52 2.54 18.36 2.90
CA PHE A 52 3.54 17.29 2.99
C PHE A 52 3.74 16.85 4.45
N ALA A 53 3.91 17.80 5.38
CA ALA A 53 4.10 17.48 6.81
C ALA A 53 2.87 16.81 7.43
N GLU A 54 1.69 17.11 6.89
CA GLU A 54 0.42 16.51 7.29
C GLU A 54 0.06 15.23 6.53
N LEU A 55 0.94 14.70 5.68
CA LEU A 55 0.70 13.42 5.01
C LEU A 55 0.53 12.29 6.04
N ARG A 56 -0.51 11.47 5.86
CA ARG A 56 -0.86 10.34 6.72
C ARG A 56 -0.97 9.03 5.98
N THR A 57 -1.68 9.04 4.84
CA THR A 57 -2.02 7.81 4.10
C THR A 57 -1.70 7.95 2.63
N LEU A 58 -1.20 6.88 2.02
CA LEU A 58 -1.17 6.67 0.57
C LEU A 58 -2.08 5.49 0.20
N ILE A 59 -2.83 5.63 -0.88
CA ILE A 59 -3.52 4.52 -1.55
C ILE A 59 -2.80 4.29 -2.87
N VAL A 60 -2.36 3.05 -3.14
CA VAL A 60 -1.50 2.72 -4.28
C VAL A 60 -1.87 1.36 -4.92
N PRO A 61 -1.68 1.20 -6.24
CA PRO A 61 -1.92 -0.07 -6.92
C PRO A 61 -0.77 -1.06 -6.71
N HIS A 62 -1.02 -2.36 -6.97
CA HIS A 62 -0.05 -3.44 -6.78
C HIS A 62 0.08 -4.44 -7.94
N ALA A 63 -0.42 -4.11 -9.14
CA ALA A 63 -0.04 -4.86 -10.34
C ALA A 63 1.49 -4.79 -10.61
N GLY A 64 1.96 -5.57 -11.59
CA GLY A 64 3.36 -5.52 -12.03
C GLY A 64 3.76 -4.10 -12.48
N TYR A 65 5.02 -3.73 -12.26
CA TYR A 65 5.51 -2.35 -12.45
C TYR A 65 5.30 -1.81 -13.86
N ILE A 66 5.38 -2.69 -14.86
CA ILE A 66 5.11 -2.32 -16.26
C ILE A 66 3.69 -1.76 -16.46
N TYR A 67 2.72 -2.18 -15.62
CA TYR A 67 1.33 -1.75 -15.71
C TYR A 67 1.01 -0.59 -14.76
N SER A 68 1.36 -0.71 -13.49
CA SER A 68 0.89 0.21 -12.43
C SER A 68 2.01 1.06 -11.81
N GLY A 69 3.28 0.79 -12.12
CA GLY A 69 4.44 1.40 -11.46
C GLY A 69 4.46 2.93 -11.55
N LYS A 70 4.00 3.49 -12.68
CA LYS A 70 3.87 4.95 -12.85
C LYS A 70 2.82 5.57 -11.91
N ILE A 71 1.72 4.86 -11.66
CA ILE A 71 0.65 5.33 -10.76
C ILE A 71 1.09 5.18 -9.30
N ALA A 72 1.69 4.05 -8.91
CA ALA A 72 2.27 3.90 -7.57
C ALA A 72 3.32 4.99 -7.28
N ALA A 73 4.20 5.27 -8.25
CA ALA A 73 5.22 6.30 -8.12
C ALA A 73 4.69 7.72 -7.94
N SER A 74 3.48 8.06 -8.42
CA SER A 74 2.91 9.40 -8.23
C SER A 74 2.55 9.66 -6.77
N ALA A 75 2.23 8.60 -6.00
CA ALA A 75 2.10 8.66 -4.55
C ALA A 75 3.45 8.67 -3.84
N TYR A 76 4.34 7.74 -4.17
CA TYR A 76 5.60 7.58 -3.45
C TYR A 76 6.54 8.78 -3.60
N ARG A 77 6.51 9.50 -4.73
CA ARG A 77 7.34 10.70 -4.90
C ARG A 77 7.03 11.81 -3.89
N LEU A 78 5.83 11.83 -3.30
CA LEU A 78 5.49 12.81 -2.24
C LEU A 78 6.39 12.61 -1.00
N LEU A 79 6.86 11.39 -0.76
CA LEU A 79 7.72 11.07 0.36
C LEU A 79 9.14 11.65 0.21
N GLU A 80 9.58 11.99 -1.00
CA GLU A 80 10.90 12.59 -1.24
C GLU A 80 11.06 13.95 -0.54
N GLN A 81 9.95 14.69 -0.38
CA GLN A 81 9.95 15.98 0.32
C GLN A 81 10.14 15.81 1.84
N ASN A 82 9.71 14.67 2.39
CA ASN A 82 9.68 14.40 3.83
C ASN A 82 10.35 13.06 4.19
N LYS A 83 11.42 12.70 3.48
CA LYS A 83 12.11 11.40 3.55
C LYS A 83 12.45 10.91 4.96
N ASN A 84 12.68 11.83 5.89
CA ASN A 84 13.07 11.52 7.27
C ASN A 84 11.92 11.54 8.27
N GLN A 85 10.72 11.96 7.87
CA GLN A 85 9.55 12.05 8.76
C GLN A 85 9.10 10.66 9.20
N PHE A 86 8.94 9.73 8.25
CA PHE A 86 8.37 8.43 8.53
C PHE A 86 9.45 7.45 9.01
N LYS A 87 9.26 6.93 10.22
CA LYS A 87 10.08 5.87 10.84
C LYS A 87 9.42 4.51 10.80
N ARG A 88 8.13 4.49 10.46
CA ARG A 88 7.32 3.28 10.39
C ARG A 88 6.37 3.34 9.22
N VAL A 89 6.10 2.17 8.64
CA VAL A 89 5.08 1.99 7.61
C VAL A 89 4.10 0.92 8.05
N LEU A 90 2.83 1.32 8.23
CA LEU A 90 1.71 0.38 8.32
C LEU A 90 1.20 0.11 6.91
N LEU A 91 1.48 -1.07 6.38
CA LEU A 91 1.18 -1.47 5.00
C LEU A 91 0.07 -2.52 5.01
N LEU A 92 -1.12 -2.14 4.54
CA LEU A 92 -2.29 -3.00 4.45
C LEU A 92 -2.59 -3.35 3.00
N GLY A 93 -2.95 -4.61 2.75
CA GLY A 93 -3.36 -5.07 1.43
C GLY A 93 -4.17 -6.35 1.51
N PRO A 94 -4.89 -6.74 0.45
CA PRO A 94 -5.80 -7.87 0.47
C PRO A 94 -5.09 -9.23 0.49
N ALA A 95 -5.79 -10.24 0.98
CA ALA A 95 -5.40 -11.64 0.83
C ALA A 95 -5.88 -12.21 -0.53
N HIS A 96 -4.95 -12.49 -1.45
CA HIS A 96 -5.27 -13.12 -2.75
C HIS A 96 -5.05 -14.63 -2.75
N ARG A 97 -4.12 -15.11 -1.93
CA ARG A 97 -3.61 -16.50 -2.00
C ARG A 97 -4.31 -17.46 -1.06
N VAL A 98 -4.85 -16.94 0.03
CA VAL A 98 -5.49 -17.74 1.07
C VAL A 98 -6.80 -17.08 1.48
N LEU A 99 -7.79 -17.91 1.82
CA LEU A 99 -8.94 -17.42 2.56
C LEU A 99 -8.47 -16.99 3.95
N LEU A 100 -8.82 -15.78 4.35
CA LEU A 100 -8.45 -15.20 5.63
C LEU A 100 -9.68 -14.50 6.22
N GLU A 101 -10.05 -14.89 7.43
CA GLU A 101 -10.98 -14.11 8.26
C GLU A 101 -10.16 -13.12 9.09
N GLY A 102 -10.61 -11.87 9.16
CA GLY A 102 -9.88 -10.80 9.84
C GLY A 102 -8.62 -10.37 9.08
N ALA A 103 -7.50 -10.25 9.78
CA ALA A 103 -6.21 -9.89 9.20
C ALA A 103 -5.06 -10.66 9.86
N ALA A 104 -3.88 -10.65 9.24
CA ALA A 104 -2.72 -11.37 9.74
C ALA A 104 -1.40 -10.61 9.57
N PHE A 105 -0.60 -10.56 10.64
CA PHE A 105 0.83 -10.28 10.58
C PHE A 105 1.64 -11.58 10.36
N PRO A 106 2.90 -11.51 9.91
CA PRO A 106 3.79 -12.67 9.85
C PRO A 106 4.55 -12.90 11.18
N GLU A 107 5.03 -14.13 11.41
CA GLU A 107 5.97 -14.45 12.51
C GLU A 107 7.40 -13.98 12.21
N MET A 108 7.70 -13.70 10.95
CA MET A 108 9.00 -13.25 10.44
C MET A 108 9.56 -12.02 11.16
N ASP A 109 10.88 -11.84 11.08
CA ASP A 109 11.62 -10.70 11.63
C ASP A 109 11.85 -9.58 10.61
N ALA A 110 11.92 -9.92 9.32
CA ALA A 110 12.09 -8.97 8.23
C ALA A 110 11.51 -9.49 6.91
N PHE A 111 11.28 -8.57 5.98
CA PHE A 111 11.02 -8.87 4.57
C PHE A 111 12.28 -8.54 3.76
N GLU A 112 12.60 -9.38 2.79
CA GLU A 112 13.69 -9.15 1.83
C GLU A 112 13.14 -8.66 0.49
N THR A 113 13.87 -7.71 -0.11
CA THR A 113 13.75 -7.36 -1.52
C THR A 113 15.14 -7.42 -2.15
N PRO A 114 15.27 -7.36 -3.48
CA PRO A 114 16.58 -7.17 -4.11
C PRO A 114 17.35 -5.92 -3.67
N LEU A 115 16.70 -4.93 -3.05
CA LEU A 115 17.35 -3.72 -2.53
C LEU A 115 17.85 -3.87 -1.09
N GLY A 116 17.50 -4.96 -0.41
CA GLY A 116 17.89 -5.27 0.96
C GLY A 116 16.71 -5.59 1.86
N GLU A 117 17.01 -5.87 3.13
CA GLU A 117 16.03 -6.24 4.14
C GLU A 117 15.29 -5.02 4.73
N ILE A 118 14.06 -5.25 5.18
CA ILE A 118 13.22 -4.31 5.93
C ILE A 118 12.77 -5.00 7.21
N THR A 119 13.21 -4.49 8.36
CA THR A 119 12.90 -5.09 9.67
C THR A 119 11.46 -4.81 10.10
N LEU A 120 10.80 -5.81 10.67
CA LEU A 120 9.44 -5.65 11.19
C LEU A 120 9.43 -5.03 12.59
N ASP A 121 8.41 -4.23 12.91
CA ASP A 121 8.26 -3.67 14.26
C ASP A 121 7.60 -4.67 15.23
N LYS A 122 8.34 -5.72 15.61
CA LYS A 122 7.82 -6.84 16.42
C LYS A 122 7.14 -6.40 17.72
N GLU A 123 7.74 -5.44 18.43
CA GLU A 123 7.16 -4.91 19.68
C GLU A 123 5.78 -4.28 19.47
N LEU A 124 5.57 -3.60 18.35
CA LEU A 124 4.29 -2.98 18.05
C LEU A 124 3.29 -3.98 17.47
N ILE A 125 3.76 -4.95 16.67
CA ILE A 125 2.92 -6.09 16.23
C ILE A 125 2.35 -6.83 17.45
N GLU A 126 3.17 -7.13 18.45
CA GLU A 126 2.72 -7.79 19.69
C GLU A 126 1.67 -6.97 20.45
N LYS A 127 1.85 -5.65 20.53
CA LYS A 127 0.84 -4.75 21.14
C LYS A 127 -0.48 -4.76 20.38
N ILE A 128 -0.43 -4.68 19.04
CA ILE A 128 -1.63 -4.71 18.19
C ILE A 128 -2.34 -6.06 18.34
N LEU A 129 -1.63 -7.18 18.34
CA LEU A 129 -2.20 -8.52 18.54
C LEU A 129 -2.88 -8.68 19.90
N ALA A 130 -2.33 -8.05 20.95
CA ALA A 130 -2.93 -8.07 22.29
C ALA A 130 -4.23 -7.26 22.38
N GLU A 131 -4.38 -6.21 21.56
CA GLU A 131 -5.53 -5.32 21.58
C GLU A 131 -6.64 -5.74 20.60
N PHE A 132 -6.26 -6.23 19.42
CA PHE A 132 -7.19 -6.55 18.33
C PHE A 132 -7.28 -8.06 18.12
N SER A 133 -8.20 -8.71 18.82
CA SER A 133 -8.40 -10.17 18.77
C SER A 133 -8.83 -10.74 17.41
N TRP A 134 -9.22 -9.88 16.47
CA TRP A 134 -9.54 -10.26 15.08
C TRP A 134 -8.30 -10.28 14.16
N ILE A 135 -7.14 -9.87 14.68
CA ILE A 135 -5.85 -9.95 13.98
C ILE A 135 -5.10 -11.17 14.51
N SER A 136 -4.61 -11.98 13.58
CA SER A 136 -3.90 -13.22 13.85
C SER A 136 -2.45 -13.14 13.34
N VAL A 137 -1.73 -14.25 13.48
CA VAL A 137 -0.40 -14.42 12.93
C VAL A 137 -0.42 -15.57 11.92
N SER A 138 0.10 -15.36 10.72
CA SER A 138 0.10 -16.38 9.65
C SER A 138 1.14 -16.10 8.57
N ASP A 139 2.28 -16.79 8.61
CA ASP A 139 3.26 -16.72 7.52
C ASP A 139 2.69 -17.21 6.19
N LYS A 140 1.73 -18.14 6.23
CA LYS A 140 1.04 -18.64 5.03
C LYS A 140 0.28 -17.54 4.30
N ALA A 141 -0.29 -16.57 5.03
CA ALA A 141 -0.97 -15.43 4.41
C ALA A 141 0.00 -14.48 3.70
N HIS A 142 1.28 -14.48 4.08
CA HIS A 142 2.30 -13.60 3.54
C HIS A 142 3.19 -14.26 2.49
N ALA A 143 3.43 -15.56 2.57
CA ALA A 143 4.48 -16.27 1.82
C ALA A 143 4.43 -16.02 0.31
N GLU A 144 3.24 -16.08 -0.28
CA GLU A 144 3.02 -15.92 -1.73
C GLU A 144 2.25 -14.62 -2.08
N GLU A 145 2.00 -13.77 -1.08
CA GLU A 145 1.22 -12.56 -1.25
C GLU A 145 2.08 -11.43 -1.83
N HIS A 146 1.58 -10.81 -2.89
CA HIS A 146 2.34 -9.84 -3.67
C HIS A 146 1.94 -8.41 -3.36
N CYS A 147 0.71 -8.19 -2.88
CA CYS A 147 0.13 -6.86 -2.75
C CYS A 147 0.95 -5.94 -1.81
N LEU A 148 1.60 -6.52 -0.79
CA LEU A 148 2.49 -5.78 0.09
C LEU A 148 3.90 -5.68 -0.49
N GLU A 149 4.41 -6.77 -1.07
CA GLU A 149 5.80 -6.88 -1.54
C GLU A 149 6.15 -5.86 -2.62
N VAL A 150 5.27 -5.66 -3.59
CA VAL A 150 5.55 -4.75 -4.72
C VAL A 150 5.68 -3.29 -4.30
N GLN A 151 5.22 -2.93 -3.10
CA GLN A 151 5.34 -1.59 -2.53
C GLN A 151 6.72 -1.33 -1.90
N LEU A 152 7.41 -2.39 -1.48
CA LEU A 152 8.63 -2.29 -0.68
C LEU A 152 9.79 -1.60 -1.42
N PRO A 153 10.05 -1.87 -2.72
CA PRO A 153 11.12 -1.18 -3.43
C PRO A 153 10.88 0.33 -3.55
N PHE A 154 9.63 0.77 -3.74
CA PHE A 154 9.29 2.20 -3.74
C PHE A 154 9.54 2.84 -2.38
N LEU A 155 9.15 2.17 -1.29
CA LEU A 155 9.40 2.64 0.08
C LEU A 155 10.90 2.73 0.38
N GLN A 156 11.71 1.74 -0.02
CA GLN A 156 13.16 1.73 0.21
C GLN A 156 13.90 2.85 -0.56
N GLU A 157 13.43 3.23 -1.74
CA GLU A 157 14.06 4.32 -2.50
C GLU A 157 13.62 5.71 -1.99
N THR A 158 12.39 5.83 -1.48
CA THR A 158 11.81 7.12 -1.08
C THR A 158 11.98 7.47 0.40
N LEU A 159 12.07 6.48 1.28
CA LEU A 159 12.26 6.68 2.72
C LEU A 159 13.72 6.46 3.16
N GLY A 160 14.05 6.95 4.35
CA GLY A 160 15.24 6.54 5.08
C GLY A 160 15.09 5.13 5.69
N GLU A 161 15.81 4.84 6.76
CA GLU A 161 15.56 3.62 7.54
C GLU A 161 14.18 3.68 8.22
N PHE A 162 13.38 2.62 8.06
CA PHE A 162 12.05 2.49 8.65
C PHE A 162 11.79 1.05 9.10
N LYS A 163 10.84 0.89 10.03
CA LYS A 163 10.27 -0.42 10.39
C LYS A 163 8.95 -0.68 9.68
N LEU A 164 8.67 -1.93 9.36
CA LEU A 164 7.46 -2.34 8.65
C LEU A 164 6.44 -3.03 9.59
N LEU A 165 5.17 -2.70 9.39
CA LEU A 165 4.01 -3.44 9.91
C LEU A 165 3.21 -3.96 8.70
N PRO A 166 3.53 -5.15 8.16
CA PRO A 166 2.87 -5.69 6.98
C PRO A 166 1.62 -6.47 7.40
N LEU A 167 0.44 -5.99 7.03
CA LEU A 167 -0.83 -6.59 7.40
C LEU A 167 -1.58 -7.07 6.15
N VAL A 168 -1.71 -8.39 6.00
CA VAL A 168 -2.61 -8.97 4.99
C VAL A 168 -4.02 -8.98 5.56
N VAL A 169 -4.97 -8.45 4.81
CA VAL A 169 -6.35 -8.23 5.24
C VAL A 169 -7.29 -9.12 4.42
N GLY A 170 -8.04 -9.96 5.12
CA GLY A 170 -9.11 -10.78 4.57
C GLY A 170 -10.48 -10.18 4.87
N ASP A 171 -11.45 -11.03 5.21
CA ASP A 171 -12.80 -10.59 5.56
C ASP A 171 -12.83 -9.92 6.94
N ALA A 172 -12.78 -8.59 6.95
CA ALA A 172 -12.72 -7.78 8.17
C ALA A 172 -13.72 -6.62 8.13
N LYS A 173 -14.32 -6.30 9.28
CA LYS A 173 -15.28 -5.19 9.36
C LYS A 173 -14.57 -3.85 9.20
N THR A 174 -15.20 -2.94 8.46
CA THR A 174 -14.72 -1.57 8.22
C THR A 174 -14.36 -0.83 9.51
N GLU A 175 -15.20 -0.95 10.54
CA GLU A 175 -15.01 -0.26 11.82
C GLU A 175 -13.79 -0.76 12.59
N LEU A 176 -13.46 -2.05 12.46
CA LEU A 176 -12.28 -2.65 13.11
C LEU A 176 -11.00 -2.17 12.44
N LEU A 177 -10.98 -2.11 11.12
CA LEU A 177 -9.86 -1.57 10.35
C LEU A 177 -9.67 -0.07 10.60
N ALA A 178 -10.78 0.69 10.66
CA ALA A 178 -10.72 2.09 11.03
C ALA A 178 -10.17 2.29 12.46
N ALA A 179 -10.60 1.48 13.43
CA ALA A 179 -10.08 1.53 14.80
C ALA A 179 -8.58 1.23 14.89
N LEU A 180 -8.08 0.27 14.10
CA LEU A 180 -6.64 0.02 13.97
C LEU A 180 -5.89 1.22 13.40
N ILE A 181 -6.37 1.77 12.28
CA ILE A 181 -5.77 2.94 11.62
C ILE A 181 -5.79 4.15 12.56
N GLN A 182 -6.84 4.29 13.38
CA GLN A 182 -6.97 5.38 14.33
C GLN A 182 -5.91 5.42 15.42
N GLN A 183 -5.25 4.29 15.73
CA GLN A 183 -4.10 4.29 16.64
C GLN A 183 -2.94 5.16 16.15
N PHE A 184 -2.87 5.38 14.84
CA PHE A 184 -1.79 6.11 14.17
C PHE A 184 -2.20 7.51 13.72
N SER A 185 -3.44 7.94 13.96
CA SER A 185 -3.95 9.21 13.39
C SER A 185 -3.19 10.46 13.85
N LYS A 186 -2.65 10.41 15.07
CA LYS A 186 -1.80 11.46 15.67
C LYS A 186 -0.31 11.14 15.62
N ASP A 187 0.08 9.99 15.07
CA ASP A 187 1.47 9.60 14.90
C ASP A 187 1.97 10.11 13.55
N HIS A 188 2.72 11.22 13.57
CA HIS A 188 3.29 11.82 12.37
C HIS A 188 4.50 11.04 11.83
N GLU A 189 5.02 10.04 12.56
CA GLU A 189 6.16 9.21 12.14
C GLU A 189 5.73 7.87 11.51
N THR A 190 4.43 7.54 11.52
CA THR A 190 3.90 6.35 10.85
C THR A 190 3.17 6.72 9.56
N LEU A 191 3.67 6.22 8.44
CA LEU A 191 2.98 6.27 7.15
C LEU A 191 2.00 5.10 7.05
N ILE A 192 0.78 5.36 6.62
CA ILE A 192 -0.21 4.32 6.30
C ILE A 192 -0.22 4.12 4.79
N VAL A 193 -0.11 2.88 4.34
CA VAL A 193 -0.17 2.54 2.92
C VAL A 193 -1.25 1.50 2.70
N ILE A 194 -2.23 1.84 1.88
CA ILE A 194 -3.30 0.96 1.45
C ILE A 194 -2.99 0.49 0.03
N SER A 195 -2.73 -0.81 -0.10
CA SER A 195 -2.39 -1.44 -1.36
C SER A 195 -3.65 -2.02 -2.01
N THR A 196 -4.09 -1.45 -3.13
CA THR A 196 -5.28 -1.89 -3.86
C THR A 196 -5.24 -1.52 -5.34
N ASP A 197 -5.54 -2.47 -6.21
CA ASP A 197 -6.02 -2.22 -7.57
C ASP A 197 -7.55 -1.98 -7.55
N LEU A 198 -8.09 -1.41 -8.62
CA LEU A 198 -9.53 -1.10 -8.76
C LEU A 198 -10.27 -2.24 -9.50
N SER A 199 -11.07 -1.95 -10.52
CA SER A 199 -11.84 -2.96 -11.26
C SER A 199 -10.95 -3.96 -12.00
N HIS A 200 -11.44 -5.17 -12.20
CA HIS A 200 -10.68 -6.28 -12.80
C HIS A 200 -11.38 -6.92 -13.99
N PHE A 201 -10.65 -7.08 -15.09
CA PHE A 201 -11.01 -7.89 -16.26
C PHE A 201 -12.26 -7.47 -17.03
N HIS A 202 -12.64 -6.20 -16.93
CA HIS A 202 -13.67 -5.57 -17.75
C HIS A 202 -13.09 -5.04 -19.07
N ASP A 203 -13.95 -4.75 -20.05
CA ASP A 203 -13.55 -3.95 -21.20
C ASP A 203 -13.21 -2.51 -20.76
N TYR A 204 -12.46 -1.81 -21.60
CA TYR A 204 -11.89 -0.50 -21.26
C TYR A 204 -12.93 0.55 -20.83
N GLU A 205 -14.09 0.65 -21.49
CA GLU A 205 -15.08 1.68 -21.14
C GLU A 205 -15.83 1.30 -19.85
N THR A 206 -16.22 0.03 -19.70
CA THR A 206 -16.82 -0.46 -18.44
C THR A 206 -15.87 -0.25 -17.26
N ALA A 207 -14.59 -0.55 -17.41
CA ALA A 207 -13.58 -0.33 -16.37
C ALA A 207 -13.49 1.16 -15.99
N ARG A 208 -13.44 2.07 -16.98
CA ARG A 208 -13.40 3.52 -16.72
C ARG A 208 -14.62 4.02 -15.94
N GLU A 209 -15.81 3.50 -16.24
CA GLU A 209 -17.02 3.86 -15.50
C GLU A 209 -17.00 3.36 -14.06
N ILE A 210 -16.60 2.10 -13.84
CA ILE A 210 -16.48 1.51 -12.49
C ILE A 210 -15.41 2.28 -11.70
N ASP A 211 -14.20 2.39 -12.24
CA ASP A 211 -13.06 3.04 -11.60
C ASP A 211 -13.36 4.52 -11.29
N GLY A 212 -14.07 5.22 -12.18
CA GLY A 212 -14.52 6.59 -11.95
C GLY A 212 -15.50 6.72 -10.79
N ARG A 213 -16.43 5.77 -10.63
CA ARG A 213 -17.34 5.72 -9.48
C ARG A 213 -16.60 5.42 -8.18
N THR A 214 -15.67 4.46 -8.22
CA THR A 214 -14.83 4.11 -7.06
C THR A 214 -13.95 5.29 -6.64
N ALA A 215 -13.31 5.97 -7.59
CA ALA A 215 -12.50 7.15 -7.34
C ALA A 215 -13.32 8.29 -6.70
N ASN A 216 -14.54 8.53 -7.20
CA ASN A 216 -15.43 9.51 -6.60
C ASN A 216 -15.83 9.14 -5.16
N ALA A 217 -16.09 7.86 -4.88
CA ALA A 217 -16.38 7.40 -3.52
C ALA A 217 -15.18 7.57 -2.58
N ILE A 218 -13.95 7.33 -3.06
CA ILE A 218 -12.71 7.57 -2.30
C ILE A 218 -12.57 9.05 -1.94
N GLU A 219 -12.74 9.96 -2.90
CA GLU A 219 -12.61 11.41 -2.69
C GLU A 219 -13.68 12.01 -1.79
N LEU A 220 -14.88 11.43 -1.79
CA LEU A 220 -15.97 11.85 -0.90
C LEU A 220 -15.95 11.12 0.45
N LEU A 221 -14.97 10.23 0.68
CA LEU A 221 -14.87 9.39 1.87
C LEU A 221 -16.13 8.54 2.12
N GLU A 222 -16.78 8.06 1.05
CA GLU A 222 -18.01 7.27 1.10
C GLU A 222 -17.72 5.78 0.99
N GLN A 223 -17.10 5.22 2.03
CA GLN A 223 -16.69 3.81 2.14
C GLN A 223 -17.80 2.80 1.80
N ASN A 224 -19.06 3.12 2.10
CA ASN A 224 -20.21 2.24 1.83
C ASN A 224 -20.56 2.10 0.35
N ARG A 225 -20.03 2.98 -0.53
CA ARG A 225 -20.26 2.95 -1.98
C ARG A 225 -19.26 2.06 -2.74
N ILE A 226 -18.24 1.54 -2.08
CA ILE A 226 -17.19 0.72 -2.69
C ILE A 226 -17.49 -0.73 -2.36
N SER A 227 -17.73 -1.60 -3.35
CA SER A 227 -17.91 -3.05 -3.18
C SER A 227 -16.56 -3.79 -3.15
N THR A 228 -16.58 -5.10 -2.87
CA THR A 228 -15.38 -5.96 -3.01
C THR A 228 -15.03 -6.28 -4.45
N GLU A 229 -15.92 -6.01 -5.41
CA GLU A 229 -15.63 -6.11 -6.85
C GLU A 229 -15.02 -4.82 -7.41
N ASP A 230 -15.28 -3.67 -6.78
CA ASP A 230 -14.79 -2.36 -7.22
C ASP A 230 -13.28 -2.16 -6.97
N ALA A 231 -12.72 -2.86 -5.98
CA ALA A 231 -11.31 -2.79 -5.59
C ALA A 231 -10.87 -4.07 -4.87
N CYS A 232 -9.74 -4.67 -5.24
CA CYS A 232 -9.29 -5.92 -4.60
C CYS A 232 -8.97 -5.73 -3.10
N GLY A 233 -8.45 -4.55 -2.73
CA GLY A 233 -8.19 -4.12 -1.36
C GLY A 233 -9.36 -3.36 -0.72
N ALA A 234 -10.61 -3.65 -1.10
CA ALA A 234 -11.79 -2.94 -0.60
C ALA A 234 -11.88 -2.87 0.93
N TYR A 235 -11.51 -3.94 1.64
CA TYR A 235 -11.56 -3.96 3.11
C TYR A 235 -10.63 -2.90 3.74
N PRO A 236 -9.30 -2.94 3.57
CA PRO A 236 -8.42 -1.92 4.14
C PRO A 236 -8.71 -0.52 3.59
N LEU A 237 -9.14 -0.41 2.32
CA LEU A 237 -9.57 0.87 1.73
C LEU A 237 -10.74 1.48 2.50
N ARG A 238 -11.83 0.74 2.72
CA ARG A 238 -13.00 1.22 3.47
C ARG A 238 -12.62 1.66 4.89
N GLY A 239 -11.77 0.89 5.56
CA GLY A 239 -11.27 1.23 6.90
C GLY A 239 -10.49 2.56 6.91
N ALA A 240 -9.62 2.77 5.92
CA ALA A 240 -8.87 4.01 5.78
C ALA A 240 -9.78 5.22 5.50
N LEU A 241 -10.78 5.06 4.62
CA LEU A 241 -11.75 6.12 4.33
C LEU A 241 -12.59 6.51 5.55
N LEU A 242 -13.02 5.52 6.35
CA LEU A 242 -13.74 5.79 7.58
C LEU A 242 -12.85 6.52 8.61
N ALA A 243 -11.60 6.10 8.78
CA ALA A 243 -10.66 6.79 9.67
C ALA A 243 -10.36 8.22 9.19
N ALA A 244 -10.16 8.42 7.88
CA ALA A 244 -9.97 9.74 7.29
C ALA A 244 -11.18 10.65 7.52
N SER A 245 -12.41 10.14 7.35
CA SER A 245 -13.65 10.86 7.63
C SER A 245 -13.74 11.31 9.10
N GLN A 246 -13.43 10.42 10.04
CA GLN A 246 -13.46 10.70 11.47
C GLN A 246 -12.42 11.76 11.91
N ASN A 247 -11.29 11.85 11.21
CA ASN A 247 -10.26 12.87 11.47
C ASN A 247 -10.33 14.08 10.55
N GLN A 248 -11.32 14.14 9.65
CA GLN A 248 -11.47 15.23 8.67
C GLN A 248 -10.26 15.39 7.75
N TRP A 249 -9.58 14.28 7.42
CA TRP A 249 -8.47 14.29 6.49
C TRP A 249 -8.93 14.63 5.08
N LYS A 250 -8.08 15.36 4.34
CA LYS A 250 -8.31 15.70 2.94
C LYS A 250 -7.78 14.62 2.04
N VAL A 251 -8.51 14.31 0.96
CA VAL A 251 -8.12 13.34 -0.06
C VAL A 251 -7.66 14.06 -1.31
N HIS A 252 -6.52 13.64 -1.85
CA HIS A 252 -5.92 14.19 -3.06
C HIS A 252 -5.73 13.07 -4.08
N ARG A 253 -6.34 13.18 -5.27
CA ARG A 253 -6.11 12.24 -6.37
C ARG A 253 -4.79 12.56 -7.05
N LEU A 254 -3.93 11.55 -7.21
CA LEU A 254 -2.60 11.67 -7.81
C LEU A 254 -2.49 10.96 -9.16
N GLY A 255 -3.45 10.07 -9.46
CA GLY A 255 -3.50 9.35 -10.72
C GLY A 255 -4.68 8.41 -10.79
N LEU A 256 -5.19 8.19 -12.00
CA LEU A 256 -6.23 7.22 -12.32
C LEU A 256 -6.05 6.77 -13.77
N CYS A 257 -5.80 5.49 -14.00
CA CYS A 257 -5.72 4.90 -15.34
C CYS A 257 -6.08 3.41 -15.28
N ASN A 258 -5.97 2.69 -16.38
CA ASN A 258 -6.02 1.24 -16.37
C ASN A 258 -4.88 0.63 -17.19
N SER A 259 -4.76 -0.70 -17.18
CA SER A 259 -3.70 -1.42 -17.91
C SER A 259 -3.69 -1.15 -19.42
N GLY A 260 -4.84 -0.80 -20.02
CA GLY A 260 -4.97 -0.45 -21.43
C GLY A 260 -4.43 0.95 -21.79
N ASP A 261 -4.09 1.76 -20.79
CA ASP A 261 -3.35 3.02 -20.93
C ASP A 261 -1.84 2.86 -20.78
N THR A 262 -1.38 1.66 -20.39
CA THR A 262 0.03 1.37 -20.15
C THR A 262 0.54 0.28 -21.10
N ALA A 263 0.72 -0.94 -20.61
CA ALA A 263 1.33 -2.05 -21.37
C ALA A 263 0.35 -3.18 -21.72
N GLY A 264 -0.92 -3.06 -21.33
CA GLY A 264 -1.97 -4.05 -21.59
C GLY A 264 -2.78 -3.75 -22.85
N ASP A 265 -3.54 -4.74 -23.32
CA ASP A 265 -4.59 -4.51 -24.30
C ASP A 265 -5.82 -3.85 -23.66
N ARG A 266 -6.79 -3.44 -24.49
CA ARG A 266 -8.03 -2.78 -24.05
C ARG A 266 -9.24 -3.73 -23.95
N GLY A 267 -9.03 -5.03 -24.17
CA GLY A 267 -10.10 -6.03 -24.16
C GLY A 267 -10.43 -6.52 -22.76
N ARG A 268 -9.43 -6.63 -21.87
CA ARG A 268 -9.60 -6.99 -20.46
C ARG A 268 -8.59 -6.24 -19.60
N VAL A 269 -9.03 -5.14 -18.98
CA VAL A 269 -8.14 -4.25 -18.23
C VAL A 269 -8.27 -4.39 -16.72
N VAL A 270 -7.25 -3.90 -16.01
CA VAL A 270 -7.29 -3.70 -14.55
C VAL A 270 -7.13 -2.21 -14.27
N GLY A 271 -7.97 -1.65 -13.40
CA GLY A 271 -7.96 -0.25 -13.00
C GLY A 271 -6.90 0.05 -11.93
N TYR A 272 -6.27 1.21 -12.02
CA TYR A 272 -5.22 1.68 -11.11
C TYR A 272 -5.49 3.11 -10.68
N GLY A 273 -5.37 3.38 -9.38
CA GLY A 273 -5.46 4.75 -8.87
C GLY A 273 -4.49 4.98 -7.73
N ALA A 274 -4.07 6.24 -7.60
CA ALA A 274 -3.21 6.69 -6.51
C ALA A 274 -3.83 7.91 -5.83
N TRP A 275 -3.83 7.89 -4.49
CA TRP A 275 -4.31 8.98 -3.66
C TRP A 275 -3.38 9.22 -2.47
N ALA A 276 -3.39 10.44 -1.97
CA ALA A 276 -2.81 10.79 -0.68
C ALA A 276 -3.90 11.36 0.24
N MET A 277 -3.73 11.14 1.54
CA MET A 277 -4.56 11.76 2.57
C MET A 277 -3.71 12.56 3.54
N THR A 278 -4.13 13.79 3.80
CA THR A 278 -3.44 14.73 4.71
C THR A 278 -4.36 15.15 5.85
N ALA A 279 -3.80 15.32 7.05
CA ALA A 279 -4.52 15.85 8.20
C ALA A 279 -4.91 17.33 8.08
#